data_AF-A0A2C6APV9-F1
#
_entry.id   AF-A0A2C6APV9-F1
#
_cell.length_a   1.000
_cell.length_b   1.000
_cell.length_c   1.000
_cell.angle_alpha   90.00
_cell.angle_beta   90.00
_cell.angle_gamma   90.00
#
_symmetry.space_group_name_H-M   'P 1'
#
loop_
_entity.id
_entity.type
_entity.pdbx_description
1 polymer ?
#
loop_
_entity_poly.entity_id
_entity_poly.type
_entity_poly.pdbx_seq_one_letter_code
_entity_poly.pdbx_strand_id
1 'polypeptide(L)'
;MAFTEKFDYIKSILEKEYKVKIKEDDYDAFIVKQLSESNCIVKDIQSNQSHIAITGAQMEVFPYIYSKKYIEENDNEMKNYFVIKVPVNIYRNNCEKIKKNYIEFKDQEVLQEDMCVYPRSGGSQIQLSLKRNGDSQNFLKFRELIKPNDYLILMKKQNLLEYDGFIIEQKYIAEKKYTSVVEIDRVSDKNITFVSKKNIVYERELLPFPHQRIFFGAPGTGKSFELNRQAVENFKIDEYERVTFHPNYMYGHFVGAFKPFPRILKTANGDIKKDADGNIQETIVYEYIPGILIKQLIKALKNPDKNYLIIIEEINRSNVAAVFGDIFQLLDRNMDGNSEYDITTSRELQEYLKKELRGIYNERLGEDFSRLYLPFNLYIWATMNSADQGVMPLDTAFKRRWEFEYQGVDNLNEQDFKNYEFKVNPSQKCNWNDYRKELNKRLSNLNIPEDKLIGPYFISKSILKKNIIELTKTIRNKLLMYLYEDVAKAFRSSLFAEGKYSTYSKLCEEFDKDALSIFRNKIEIETREIISEKLKNTNEGENKKEINVAENLNN
;
A
#
# COMPACT_ATOMS: atom_id res chain seq x y z
N MET A 1 5.53 1.17 -52.67
CA MET A 1 5.59 -0.03 -53.53
C MET A 1 4.40 -0.89 -53.12
N ALA A 2 3.37 -0.96 -53.96
CA ALA A 2 2.17 -1.75 -53.68
C ALA A 2 2.50 -3.19 -53.25
N PHE A 3 1.64 -3.80 -52.44
CA PHE A 3 1.82 -5.18 -52.02
C PHE A 3 1.75 -6.13 -53.21
N THR A 4 2.35 -7.32 -53.08
CA THR A 4 2.40 -8.29 -54.19
C THR A 4 1.12 -9.12 -54.29
N GLU A 5 1.05 -10.02 -55.28
CA GLU A 5 0.00 -11.04 -55.42
C GLU A 5 -0.24 -11.88 -54.15
N LYS A 6 0.72 -11.90 -53.21
CA LYS A 6 0.57 -12.58 -51.91
C LYS A 6 -0.46 -11.93 -51.01
N PHE A 7 -0.58 -10.60 -51.03
CA PHE A 7 -1.60 -9.89 -50.26
C PHE A 7 -2.99 -10.20 -50.80
N ASP A 8 -3.16 -10.15 -52.13
CA ASP A 8 -4.43 -10.47 -52.80
C ASP A 8 -4.90 -11.90 -52.51
N TYR A 9 -3.98 -12.86 -52.50
CA TYR A 9 -4.29 -14.24 -52.12
C TYR A 9 -4.89 -14.31 -50.71
N ILE A 10 -4.25 -13.67 -49.73
CA ILE A 10 -4.66 -13.71 -48.33
C ILE A 10 -5.96 -12.94 -48.10
N LYS A 11 -6.09 -11.76 -48.73
CA LYS A 11 -7.33 -11.00 -48.79
C LYS A 11 -8.49 -11.85 -49.32
N SER A 12 -8.27 -12.58 -50.41
CA SER A 12 -9.33 -13.41 -51.02
C SER A 12 -9.83 -14.52 -50.07
N ILE A 13 -8.95 -15.08 -49.24
CA ILE A 13 -9.31 -16.09 -48.22
C ILE A 13 -10.12 -15.44 -47.09
N LEU A 14 -9.65 -14.31 -46.58
CA LEU A 14 -10.35 -13.57 -45.51
C LEU A 14 -11.77 -13.17 -45.93
N GLU A 15 -11.94 -12.70 -47.17
CA GLU A 15 -13.25 -12.32 -47.71
C GLU A 15 -14.17 -13.52 -47.92
N LYS A 16 -13.67 -14.61 -48.52
CA LYS A 16 -14.49 -15.79 -48.88
C LYS A 16 -14.85 -16.64 -47.66
N GLU A 17 -13.87 -16.95 -46.82
CA GLU A 17 -14.03 -17.96 -45.76
C GLU A 17 -14.47 -17.35 -44.42
N TYR A 18 -14.00 -16.13 -44.15
CA TYR A 18 -14.22 -15.43 -42.88
C TYR A 18 -15.11 -14.19 -43.01
N LYS A 19 -15.55 -13.81 -44.22
CA LYS A 19 -16.38 -12.62 -44.48
C LYS A 19 -15.77 -11.31 -43.95
N VAL A 20 -14.45 -11.23 -43.88
CA VAL A 20 -13.72 -10.03 -43.47
C VAL A 20 -13.26 -9.30 -44.73
N LYS A 21 -13.61 -8.01 -44.85
CA LYS A 21 -13.20 -7.15 -45.97
C LYS A 21 -12.06 -6.24 -45.53
N ILE A 22 -10.99 -6.23 -46.31
CA ILE A 22 -9.82 -5.38 -46.07
C ILE A 22 -9.43 -4.64 -47.36
N LYS A 23 -8.84 -3.44 -47.21
CA LYS A 23 -8.31 -2.67 -48.33
C LYS A 23 -6.80 -2.55 -48.22
N GLU A 24 -6.13 -2.57 -49.36
CA GLU A 24 -4.68 -2.50 -49.43
C GLU A 24 -4.15 -1.18 -48.84
N ASP A 25 -4.77 -0.06 -49.22
CA ASP A 25 -4.41 1.30 -48.78
C ASP A 25 -4.50 1.53 -47.26
N ASP A 26 -5.13 0.61 -46.50
CA ASP A 26 -5.25 0.73 -45.04
C ASP A 26 -3.98 0.32 -44.29
N TYR A 27 -2.98 -0.26 -44.97
CA TYR A 27 -1.82 -0.91 -44.33
C TYR A 27 -0.47 -0.50 -44.95
N ASP A 28 0.56 -0.40 -44.10
CA ASP A 28 1.95 -0.15 -44.53
C ASP A 28 2.84 -1.41 -44.44
N ALA A 29 2.36 -2.47 -43.78
CA ALA A 29 3.08 -3.73 -43.72
C ALA A 29 2.15 -4.92 -43.46
N PHE A 30 2.58 -6.08 -43.92
CA PHE A 30 1.84 -7.33 -43.85
C PHE A 30 2.76 -8.50 -43.50
N ILE A 31 2.37 -9.30 -42.51
CA ILE A 31 3.07 -10.52 -42.10
C ILE A 31 2.13 -11.72 -42.19
N VAL A 32 2.63 -12.81 -42.74
CA VAL A 32 2.07 -14.15 -42.61
C VAL A 32 3.06 -15.02 -41.86
N LYS A 33 2.60 -15.69 -40.81
CA LYS A 33 3.44 -16.64 -40.08
C LYS A 33 2.67 -17.91 -39.75
N GLN A 34 3.15 -19.04 -40.26
CA GLN A 34 2.68 -20.35 -39.81
C GLN A 34 3.20 -20.63 -38.41
N LEU A 35 2.30 -21.02 -37.51
CA LEU A 35 2.64 -21.26 -36.11
C LEU A 35 2.91 -22.74 -35.85
N SER A 36 4.10 -23.03 -35.31
CA SER A 36 4.43 -24.37 -34.85
C SER A 36 3.72 -24.68 -33.53
N GLU A 37 3.71 -25.95 -33.12
CA GLU A 37 3.17 -26.37 -31.82
C GLU A 37 3.79 -25.56 -30.66
N SER A 38 5.09 -25.26 -30.73
CA SER A 38 5.81 -24.46 -29.73
C SER A 38 5.43 -22.98 -29.68
N ASN A 39 4.63 -22.47 -30.62
CA ASN A 39 4.14 -21.09 -30.63
C ASN A 39 2.67 -20.99 -30.21
N CYS A 40 1.97 -22.11 -30.10
CA CYS A 40 0.56 -22.17 -29.74
C CYS A 40 0.40 -22.23 -28.22
N ILE A 41 -0.67 -21.63 -27.70
CA ILE A 41 -0.96 -21.60 -26.25
C ILE A 41 -2.22 -22.38 -25.85
N VAL A 42 -2.74 -23.18 -26.78
CA VAL A 42 -3.92 -24.05 -26.60
C VAL A 42 -3.77 -24.90 -25.34
N LYS A 43 -4.88 -25.09 -24.60
CA LYS A 43 -4.90 -25.75 -23.29
C LYS A 43 -4.31 -27.16 -23.28
N ASP A 44 -4.32 -27.85 -24.41
CA ASP A 44 -3.85 -29.25 -24.53
C ASP A 44 -2.36 -29.38 -24.89
N ILE A 45 -1.65 -28.27 -25.13
CA ILE A 45 -0.24 -28.26 -25.52
C ILE A 45 0.63 -27.79 -24.34
N GLN A 46 1.49 -28.66 -23.83
CA GLN A 46 2.48 -28.34 -22.79
C GLN A 46 3.82 -27.91 -23.41
N SER A 47 3.87 -26.73 -24.02
CA SER A 47 5.12 -26.13 -24.50
C SER A 47 5.68 -25.11 -23.50
N ASN A 48 6.98 -25.17 -23.21
CA ASN A 48 7.70 -24.18 -22.39
C ASN A 48 7.93 -22.85 -23.13
N GLN A 49 7.91 -22.87 -24.46
CA GLN A 49 7.87 -21.65 -25.27
C GLN A 49 6.41 -21.36 -25.62
N SER A 50 5.94 -20.16 -25.30
CA SER A 50 4.56 -19.73 -25.56
C SER A 50 4.49 -18.40 -26.31
N HIS A 51 5.64 -17.87 -26.73
CA HIS A 51 5.73 -16.65 -27.53
C HIS A 51 5.74 -16.93 -29.02
N ILE A 52 5.36 -15.92 -29.80
CA ILE A 52 5.56 -15.91 -31.24
C ILE A 52 6.92 -15.25 -31.52
N ALA A 53 7.82 -16.02 -32.12
CA ALA A 53 9.15 -15.55 -32.49
C ALA A 53 9.11 -14.71 -33.78
N ILE A 54 9.53 -13.45 -33.72
CA ILE A 54 9.63 -12.57 -34.90
C ILE A 54 11.09 -12.23 -35.15
N THR A 55 11.59 -12.55 -36.34
CA THR A 55 13.01 -12.51 -36.70
C THR A 55 13.23 -11.89 -38.08
N GLY A 56 14.44 -11.39 -38.33
CA GLY A 56 14.82 -10.82 -39.62
C GLY A 56 13.93 -9.65 -40.02
N ALA A 57 13.57 -9.56 -41.30
CA ALA A 57 12.76 -8.46 -41.85
C ALA A 57 11.37 -8.32 -41.21
N GLN A 58 10.81 -9.37 -40.57
CA GLN A 58 9.55 -9.24 -39.84
C GLN A 58 9.66 -8.32 -38.61
N MET A 59 10.87 -8.17 -38.02
CA MET A 59 11.07 -7.30 -36.87
C MET A 59 10.82 -5.82 -37.22
N GLU A 60 11.11 -5.41 -38.46
CA GLU A 60 10.95 -4.03 -38.91
C GLU A 60 9.49 -3.56 -38.86
N VAL A 61 8.54 -4.49 -38.83
CA VAL A 61 7.09 -4.22 -38.77
C VAL A 61 6.63 -3.81 -37.37
N PHE A 62 7.40 -4.11 -36.32
CA PHE A 62 7.03 -3.85 -34.94
C PHE A 62 7.91 -2.81 -34.26
N PRO A 63 7.34 -1.94 -33.41
CA PRO A 63 8.15 -1.18 -32.47
C PRO A 63 8.73 -2.14 -31.43
N TYR A 64 9.96 -1.90 -30.98
CA TYR A 64 10.55 -2.59 -29.83
C TYR A 64 11.47 -1.67 -29.05
N ILE A 65 11.62 -1.94 -27.75
CA ILE A 65 12.48 -1.15 -26.88
C ILE A 65 13.90 -1.71 -26.94
N TYR A 66 14.84 -0.82 -27.21
CA TYR A 66 16.26 -1.11 -27.12
C TYR A 66 16.78 -0.76 -25.73
N SER A 67 17.20 -1.77 -24.96
CA SER A 67 17.94 -1.59 -23.71
C SER A 67 19.33 -2.16 -23.91
N LYS A 68 20.36 -1.30 -23.87
CA LYS A 68 21.76 -1.72 -24.00
C LYS A 68 22.12 -2.80 -22.97
N LYS A 69 21.73 -2.58 -21.71
CA LYS A 69 21.96 -3.53 -20.61
C LYS A 69 21.35 -4.91 -20.89
N TYR A 70 20.12 -4.95 -21.40
CA TYR A 70 19.47 -6.24 -21.66
C TYR A 70 19.97 -6.91 -22.94
N ILE A 71 20.11 -6.13 -24.02
CA ILE A 71 20.36 -6.65 -25.37
C ILE A 71 21.84 -6.96 -25.60
N GLU A 72 22.75 -6.07 -25.20
CA GLU A 72 24.19 -6.23 -25.40
C GLU A 72 24.86 -6.87 -24.17
N GLU A 73 24.51 -6.43 -22.97
CA GLU A 73 25.21 -6.83 -21.73
C GLU A 73 24.58 -8.07 -21.06
N ASN A 74 23.43 -8.55 -21.56
CA ASN A 74 22.68 -9.71 -21.04
C ASN A 74 22.27 -9.60 -19.56
N ASP A 75 22.02 -8.38 -19.07
CA ASP A 75 21.52 -8.13 -17.72
C ASP A 75 20.06 -8.64 -17.57
N ASN A 76 19.90 -9.78 -16.90
CA ASN A 76 18.59 -10.40 -16.72
C ASN A 76 17.63 -9.60 -15.83
N GLU A 77 18.11 -8.67 -15.00
CA GLU A 77 17.22 -7.78 -14.22
C GLU A 77 16.42 -6.84 -15.13
N MET A 78 16.95 -6.56 -16.32
CA MET A 78 16.28 -5.73 -17.33
C MET A 78 15.30 -6.51 -18.20
N LYS A 79 15.19 -7.83 -18.02
CA LYS A 79 14.25 -8.67 -18.78
C LYS A 79 12.82 -8.30 -18.44
N ASN A 80 12.03 -7.91 -19.45
CA ASN A 80 10.66 -7.42 -19.32
C ASN A 80 10.50 -6.16 -18.44
N TYR A 81 11.60 -5.47 -18.10
CA TYR A 81 11.54 -4.21 -17.35
C TYR A 81 10.80 -3.13 -18.16
N PHE A 82 11.02 -3.12 -19.48
CA PHE A 82 10.23 -2.35 -20.43
C PHE A 82 9.48 -3.29 -21.36
N VAL A 83 8.17 -3.09 -21.48
CA VAL A 83 7.30 -3.86 -22.38
C VAL A 83 6.51 -2.87 -23.23
N ILE A 84 6.52 -3.06 -24.55
CA ILE A 84 5.62 -2.31 -25.43
C ILE A 84 4.30 -3.07 -25.52
N LYS A 85 3.19 -2.37 -25.30
CA LYS A 85 1.86 -2.84 -25.69
C LYS A 85 1.44 -2.11 -26.96
N VAL A 86 1.12 -2.86 -28.01
CA VAL A 86 0.60 -2.33 -29.26
C VAL A 86 -0.88 -2.69 -29.39
N PRO A 87 -1.75 -1.74 -29.78
CA PRO A 87 -3.13 -2.03 -30.13
C PRO A 87 -3.22 -3.03 -31.30
N VAL A 88 -4.06 -4.04 -31.14
CA VAL A 88 -4.38 -5.03 -32.15
C VAL A 88 -5.90 -5.23 -32.24
N ASN A 89 -6.44 -5.10 -33.44
CA ASN A 89 -7.84 -5.32 -33.72
C ASN A 89 -8.07 -6.79 -34.06
N ILE A 90 -8.97 -7.43 -33.31
CA ILE A 90 -9.46 -8.78 -33.59
C ILE A 90 -10.91 -8.73 -34.06
N TYR A 91 -11.25 -9.57 -35.03
CA TYR A 91 -12.53 -9.48 -35.75
C TYR A 91 -13.48 -10.61 -35.36
N ARG A 92 -14.74 -10.27 -35.09
CA ARG A 92 -15.80 -11.21 -34.70
C ARG A 92 -15.95 -12.34 -35.71
N ASN A 93 -16.12 -12.00 -36.98
CA ASN A 93 -16.34 -13.00 -38.04
C ASN A 93 -15.16 -13.98 -38.18
N ASN A 94 -13.92 -13.52 -37.95
CA ASN A 94 -12.75 -14.39 -37.97
C ASN A 94 -12.73 -15.37 -36.77
N CYS A 95 -12.99 -14.85 -35.56
CA CYS A 95 -12.99 -15.63 -34.33
C CYS A 95 -14.15 -16.63 -34.26
N GLU A 96 -15.38 -16.18 -34.53
CA GLU A 96 -16.60 -16.99 -34.42
C GLU A 96 -16.68 -18.10 -35.47
N LYS A 97 -16.04 -17.91 -36.64
CA LYS A 97 -15.90 -18.95 -37.67
C LYS A 97 -15.10 -20.16 -37.14
N ILE A 98 -14.09 -19.91 -36.31
CA ILE A 98 -13.26 -20.95 -35.71
C ILE A 98 -13.96 -21.55 -34.49
N LYS A 99 -14.43 -20.69 -33.57
CA LYS A 99 -15.15 -21.10 -32.37
C LYS A 99 -16.14 -20.04 -31.91
N LYS A 100 -17.43 -20.33 -32.11
CA LYS A 100 -18.53 -19.46 -31.69
C LYS A 100 -18.52 -19.21 -30.18
N ASN A 101 -18.85 -17.97 -29.79
CA ASN A 101 -19.01 -17.52 -28.41
C ASN A 101 -17.79 -17.76 -27.49
N TYR A 102 -16.57 -17.84 -28.05
CA TYR A 102 -15.36 -18.00 -27.24
C TYR A 102 -14.83 -16.67 -26.68
N ILE A 103 -14.97 -15.60 -27.47
CA ILE A 103 -14.60 -14.23 -27.12
C ILE A 103 -15.90 -13.41 -27.11
N GLU A 104 -16.08 -12.55 -26.12
CA GLU A 104 -17.30 -11.77 -25.94
C GLU A 104 -17.15 -10.41 -26.63
N PHE A 105 -17.81 -10.23 -27.77
CA PHE A 105 -17.71 -9.03 -28.60
C PHE A 105 -18.72 -7.92 -28.26
N LYS A 106 -19.65 -8.12 -27.31
CA LYS A 106 -20.62 -7.10 -26.81
C LYS A 106 -21.20 -6.19 -27.92
N ASP A 107 -21.84 -6.80 -28.92
CA ASP A 107 -22.43 -6.14 -30.09
C ASP A 107 -21.48 -5.39 -31.05
N GLN A 108 -20.16 -5.45 -30.84
CA GLN A 108 -19.14 -4.89 -31.75
C GLN A 108 -18.67 -5.93 -32.78
N GLU A 109 -18.31 -5.50 -33.98
CA GLU A 109 -17.71 -6.37 -35.01
C GLU A 109 -16.19 -6.55 -34.84
N VAL A 110 -15.55 -5.60 -34.15
CA VAL A 110 -14.10 -5.54 -33.93
C VAL A 110 -13.84 -5.17 -32.48
N LEU A 111 -12.90 -5.85 -31.84
CA LEU A 111 -12.36 -5.47 -30.54
C LEU A 111 -10.93 -4.98 -30.72
N GLN A 112 -10.63 -3.80 -30.18
CA GLN A 112 -9.26 -3.32 -30.06
C GLN A 112 -8.70 -3.81 -28.72
N GLU A 113 -7.61 -4.57 -28.80
CA GLU A 113 -7.01 -5.30 -27.70
C GLU A 113 -5.50 -4.99 -27.61
N ASP A 114 -4.84 -5.31 -26.50
CA ASP A 114 -3.40 -5.09 -26.34
C ASP A 114 -2.60 -6.38 -26.61
N MET A 115 -1.59 -6.27 -27.48
CA MET A 115 -0.55 -7.28 -27.71
C MET A 115 0.81 -6.76 -27.25
N CYS A 116 1.52 -7.52 -26.42
CA CYS A 116 2.86 -7.18 -25.96
C CYS A 116 3.95 -7.57 -26.95
N VAL A 117 4.94 -6.69 -27.08
CA VAL A 117 6.18 -6.87 -27.84
C VAL A 117 7.37 -6.81 -26.87
N TYR A 118 8.15 -7.89 -26.83
CA TYR A 118 9.30 -8.04 -25.94
C TYR A 118 10.60 -8.10 -26.74
N PRO A 119 11.66 -7.38 -26.32
CA PRO A 119 13.00 -7.61 -26.84
C PRO A 119 13.50 -8.99 -26.40
N ARG A 120 14.44 -9.56 -27.15
CA ARG A 120 15.21 -10.74 -26.73
C ARG A 120 16.68 -10.35 -26.55
N SER A 121 17.34 -10.97 -25.57
CA SER A 121 18.79 -10.83 -25.39
C SER A 121 19.52 -11.21 -26.70
N GLY A 122 20.58 -10.47 -27.03
CA GLY A 122 21.29 -10.59 -28.30
C GLY A 122 20.64 -9.89 -29.50
N GLY A 123 19.40 -9.37 -29.38
CA GLY A 123 18.82 -8.42 -30.34
C GLY A 123 18.42 -8.98 -31.72
N SER A 124 18.64 -10.25 -31.99
CA SER A 124 18.34 -10.90 -33.28
C SER A 124 16.87 -11.30 -33.47
N GLN A 125 16.04 -11.07 -32.45
CA GLN A 125 14.65 -11.49 -32.40
C GLN A 125 13.85 -10.60 -31.43
N ILE A 126 12.56 -10.42 -31.73
CA ILE A 126 11.55 -9.99 -30.74
C ILE A 126 10.55 -11.13 -30.48
N GLN A 127 9.89 -11.06 -29.32
CA GLN A 127 8.88 -12.02 -28.91
C GLN A 127 7.54 -11.31 -28.82
N LEU A 128 6.53 -11.79 -29.53
CA LEU A 128 5.16 -11.30 -29.36
C LEU A 128 4.43 -12.20 -28.38
N SER A 129 3.66 -11.55 -27.50
CA SER A 129 2.65 -12.14 -26.64
C SER A 129 3.15 -13.33 -25.79
N LEU A 130 3.32 -13.08 -24.50
CA LEU A 130 3.77 -14.11 -23.54
C LEU A 130 2.55 -14.57 -22.74
N LYS A 131 2.35 -15.89 -22.61
CA LYS A 131 1.16 -16.50 -21.96
C LYS A 131 0.83 -15.95 -20.56
N ARG A 132 1.81 -15.38 -19.85
CA ARG A 132 1.64 -14.90 -18.47
C ARG A 132 1.91 -13.41 -18.27
N ASN A 133 2.24 -12.65 -19.32
CA ASN A 133 2.71 -11.28 -19.14
C ASN A 133 1.96 -10.33 -20.06
N GLY A 134 1.26 -9.35 -19.48
CA GLY A 134 0.91 -8.07 -20.08
C GLY A 134 -0.18 -8.02 -21.17
N ASP A 135 -0.42 -9.08 -21.93
CA ASP A 135 -1.45 -9.09 -22.97
C ASP A 135 -2.85 -8.92 -22.40
N SER A 136 -3.74 -8.34 -23.20
CA SER A 136 -5.17 -8.30 -22.90
C SER A 136 -5.79 -9.69 -22.88
N GLN A 137 -6.81 -9.87 -22.03
CA GLN A 137 -7.46 -11.18 -21.84
C GLN A 137 -8.12 -11.72 -23.11
N ASN A 138 -8.76 -10.86 -23.90
CA ASN A 138 -9.38 -11.28 -25.16
C ASN A 138 -8.34 -11.59 -26.24
N PHE A 139 -7.19 -10.91 -26.27
CA PHE A 139 -6.11 -11.27 -27.19
C PHE A 139 -5.48 -12.64 -26.83
N LEU A 140 -5.35 -12.97 -25.55
CA LEU A 140 -4.95 -14.32 -25.13
C LEU A 140 -5.96 -15.36 -25.60
N LYS A 141 -7.26 -15.11 -25.45
CA LYS A 141 -8.32 -15.99 -25.99
C LYS A 141 -8.26 -16.11 -27.52
N PHE A 142 -7.97 -15.02 -28.23
CA PHE A 142 -7.74 -15.04 -29.68
C PHE A 142 -6.59 -15.98 -30.03
N ARG A 143 -5.47 -15.92 -29.32
CA ARG A 143 -4.34 -16.84 -29.51
C ARG A 143 -4.65 -18.29 -29.18
N GLU A 144 -5.53 -18.56 -28.23
CA GLU A 144 -6.00 -19.92 -27.92
C GLU A 144 -6.83 -20.55 -29.05
N LEU A 145 -7.33 -19.76 -30.01
CA LEU A 145 -8.02 -20.28 -31.20
C LEU A 145 -7.07 -20.86 -32.25
N ILE A 146 -5.79 -20.49 -32.21
CA ILE A 146 -4.79 -20.90 -33.20
C ILE A 146 -4.30 -22.32 -32.89
N LYS A 147 -4.44 -23.24 -33.85
CA LYS A 147 -3.91 -24.60 -33.75
C LYS A 147 -2.53 -24.71 -34.43
N PRO A 148 -1.75 -25.76 -34.11
CA PRO A 148 -0.50 -26.02 -34.83
C PRO A 148 -0.73 -26.08 -36.34
N ASN A 149 0.15 -25.43 -37.08
CA ASN A 149 0.14 -25.24 -38.54
C ASN A 149 -0.88 -24.24 -39.10
N ASP A 150 -1.73 -23.64 -38.26
CA ASP A 150 -2.52 -22.48 -38.67
C ASP A 150 -1.61 -21.25 -38.88
N TYR A 151 -2.17 -20.25 -39.56
CA TYR A 151 -1.45 -19.04 -39.94
C TYR A 151 -1.96 -17.86 -39.14
N LEU A 152 -1.03 -17.17 -38.46
CA LEU A 152 -1.29 -15.86 -37.88
C LEU A 152 -0.92 -14.79 -38.92
N ILE A 153 -1.88 -13.90 -39.15
CA ILE A 153 -1.74 -12.75 -40.03
C ILE A 153 -1.72 -11.49 -39.18
N LEU A 154 -0.72 -10.65 -39.36
CA LEU A 154 -0.63 -9.34 -38.72
C LEU A 154 -0.43 -8.27 -39.79
N MET A 155 -1.35 -7.31 -39.85
CA MET A 155 -1.31 -6.19 -40.80
C MET A 155 -1.14 -4.88 -40.03
N LYS A 156 -0.06 -4.15 -40.28
CA LYS A 156 0.19 -2.87 -39.63
C LYS A 156 -0.58 -1.77 -40.35
N LYS A 157 -1.45 -1.05 -39.63
CA LYS A 157 -2.21 0.09 -40.17
C LYS A 157 -1.30 1.20 -40.67
N GLN A 158 -1.77 1.88 -41.71
CA GLN A 158 -1.04 2.98 -42.34
C GLN A 158 -0.82 4.14 -41.36
N ASN A 159 0.44 4.57 -41.21
CA ASN A 159 0.88 5.65 -40.32
C ASN A 159 0.47 5.52 -38.83
N LEU A 160 0.08 4.33 -38.37
CA LEU A 160 -0.31 4.06 -36.99
C LEU A 160 0.51 2.89 -36.40
N LEU A 161 0.75 2.92 -35.08
CA LEU A 161 1.27 1.77 -34.33
C LEU A 161 0.12 0.87 -33.86
N GLU A 162 -0.71 0.47 -34.82
CA GLU A 162 -1.90 -0.36 -34.63
C GLU A 162 -1.90 -1.49 -35.67
N TYR A 163 -2.42 -2.65 -35.28
CA TYR A 163 -2.38 -3.85 -36.09
C TYR A 163 -3.77 -4.46 -36.25
N ASP A 164 -4.06 -5.08 -37.38
CA ASP A 164 -5.15 -6.03 -37.51
C ASP A 164 -4.60 -7.46 -37.41
N GLY A 165 -5.24 -8.29 -36.58
CA GLY A 165 -4.87 -9.68 -36.35
C GLY A 165 -5.92 -10.64 -36.90
N PHE A 166 -5.47 -11.61 -37.72
CA PHE A 166 -6.35 -12.67 -38.26
C PHE A 166 -5.74 -14.05 -38.11
N ILE A 167 -6.62 -15.05 -38.02
CA ILE A 167 -6.27 -16.47 -38.04
C ILE A 167 -6.79 -17.08 -39.33
N ILE A 168 -5.94 -17.80 -40.04
CA ILE A 168 -6.34 -18.62 -41.19
C ILE A 168 -6.00 -20.08 -40.88
N GLU A 169 -7.02 -20.94 -40.88
CA GLU A 169 -6.84 -22.39 -40.67
C GLU A 169 -5.99 -22.98 -41.80
N GLN A 170 -5.08 -23.91 -41.46
CA GLN A 170 -4.11 -24.48 -42.40
C GLN A 170 -4.74 -24.95 -43.73
N LYS A 171 -5.94 -25.53 -43.66
CA LYS A 171 -6.66 -26.10 -44.81
C LYS A 171 -6.95 -25.11 -45.94
N TYR A 172 -6.92 -23.80 -45.68
CA TYR A 172 -7.18 -22.77 -46.69
C TYR A 172 -5.92 -22.24 -47.39
N ILE A 173 -4.72 -22.54 -46.87
CA ILE A 173 -3.45 -22.15 -47.48
C ILE A 173 -2.71 -23.43 -47.91
N ALA A 174 -2.77 -23.73 -49.20
CA ALA A 174 -2.22 -24.96 -49.77
C ALA A 174 -0.70 -24.89 -50.02
N GLU A 175 -0.13 -23.69 -50.14
CA GLU A 175 1.24 -23.49 -50.62
C GLU A 175 2.24 -23.19 -49.50
N LYS A 176 3.37 -23.93 -49.47
CA LYS A 176 4.45 -23.71 -48.50
C LYS A 176 5.13 -22.33 -48.61
N LYS A 177 4.94 -21.60 -49.72
CA LYS A 177 5.52 -20.26 -49.91
C LYS A 177 4.96 -19.20 -48.95
N TYR A 178 3.85 -19.48 -48.27
CA TYR A 178 3.23 -18.59 -47.28
C TYR A 178 3.59 -18.91 -45.83
N THR A 179 4.53 -19.82 -45.58
CA THR A 179 4.95 -20.20 -44.22
C THR A 179 5.53 -19.04 -43.41
N SER A 180 6.24 -18.13 -44.08
CA SER A 180 6.78 -16.92 -43.49
C SER A 180 6.87 -15.82 -44.56
N VAL A 181 5.96 -14.87 -44.53
CA VAL A 181 5.91 -13.73 -45.47
C VAL A 181 6.05 -12.44 -44.67
N VAL A 182 6.76 -11.48 -45.26
CA VAL A 182 6.76 -10.09 -44.83
C VAL A 182 6.80 -9.21 -46.07
N GLU A 183 5.91 -8.23 -46.11
CA GLU A 183 5.92 -7.17 -47.11
C GLU A 183 5.73 -5.84 -46.39
N ILE A 184 6.48 -4.82 -46.83
CA ILE A 184 6.49 -3.49 -46.24
C ILE A 184 6.29 -2.49 -47.38
N ASP A 185 5.19 -1.74 -47.32
CA ASP A 185 4.91 -0.62 -48.21
C ASP A 185 4.82 0.68 -47.40
N ARG A 186 5.98 1.30 -47.14
CA ARG A 186 6.03 2.60 -46.46
C ARG A 186 6.16 3.72 -47.50
N VAL A 187 5.26 4.69 -47.42
CA VAL A 187 5.27 5.88 -48.29
C VAL A 187 6.51 6.78 -48.05
N SER A 188 7.15 6.71 -46.87
CA SER A 188 8.31 7.55 -46.50
C SER A 188 9.05 7.04 -45.26
N ASP A 189 10.40 7.07 -45.28
CA ASP A 189 11.26 6.76 -44.12
C ASP A 189 11.28 7.85 -43.04
N LYS A 190 10.61 8.99 -43.27
CA LYS A 190 10.66 10.17 -42.37
C LYS A 190 9.48 10.30 -41.41
N ASN A 191 8.52 9.37 -41.43
CA ASN A 191 7.35 9.44 -40.56
C ASN A 191 7.70 8.89 -39.16
N ILE A 192 7.97 9.78 -38.22
CA ILE A 192 8.22 9.43 -36.82
C ILE A 192 6.86 9.31 -36.11
N THR A 193 6.55 8.14 -35.56
CA THR A 193 5.41 7.99 -34.65
C THR A 193 5.86 8.32 -33.22
N PHE A 194 5.24 9.32 -32.60
CA PHE A 194 5.59 9.74 -31.24
C PHE A 194 4.71 9.02 -30.20
N VAL A 195 5.34 8.39 -29.21
CA VAL A 195 4.63 7.88 -28.03
C VAL A 195 4.66 8.96 -26.96
N SER A 196 3.49 9.51 -26.65
CA SER A 196 3.33 10.48 -25.58
C SER A 196 3.68 9.87 -24.21
N LYS A 197 4.35 10.64 -23.34
CA LYS A 197 4.66 10.25 -21.95
C LYS A 197 3.43 9.75 -21.18
N LYS A 198 2.26 10.33 -21.43
CA LYS A 198 0.98 9.92 -20.82
C LYS A 198 0.57 8.47 -21.12
N ASN A 199 1.13 7.87 -22.17
CA ASN A 199 0.84 6.50 -22.59
C ASN A 199 1.79 5.48 -21.93
N ILE A 200 2.75 5.93 -21.11
CA ILE A 200 3.61 5.05 -20.32
C ILE A 200 2.82 4.60 -19.08
N VAL A 201 2.43 3.33 -19.07
CA VAL A 201 1.78 2.70 -17.93
C VAL A 201 2.84 2.04 -17.05
N TYR A 202 2.83 2.39 -15.77
CA TYR A 202 3.67 1.73 -14.76
C TYR A 202 2.82 0.66 -14.09
N GLU A 203 3.29 -0.60 -14.09
CA GLU A 203 2.69 -1.65 -13.28
C GLU A 203 3.02 -1.34 -11.82
N ARG A 204 2.01 -0.93 -11.03
CA ARG A 204 2.17 -0.39 -9.67
C ARG A 204 1.59 -1.38 -8.66
N GLU A 205 2.37 -1.78 -7.67
CA GLU A 205 1.86 -2.52 -6.50
C GLU A 205 1.26 -1.54 -5.49
N LEU A 206 0.00 -1.17 -5.69
CA LEU A 206 -0.77 -0.48 -4.65
C LEU A 206 -1.11 -1.47 -3.53
N LEU A 207 -0.99 -1.01 -2.29
CA LEU A 207 -1.45 -1.80 -1.15
C LEU A 207 -2.98 -1.88 -1.16
N PRO A 208 -3.58 -2.98 -0.69
CA PRO A 208 -5.04 -3.14 -0.61
C PRO A 208 -5.65 -2.37 0.57
N PHE A 209 -5.11 -1.18 0.88
CA PHE A 209 -5.54 -0.33 1.99
C PHE A 209 -5.83 1.09 1.48
N PRO A 210 -6.83 1.77 2.06
CA PRO A 210 -7.00 3.20 1.84
C PRO A 210 -5.73 3.99 2.17
N HIS A 211 -5.49 5.06 1.40
CA HIS A 211 -4.34 5.95 1.58
C HIS A 211 -4.42 6.70 2.90
N GLN A 212 -5.63 7.09 3.33
CA GLN A 212 -5.89 7.76 4.59
C GLN A 212 -6.82 6.92 5.46
N ARG A 213 -6.35 6.54 6.66
CA ARG A 213 -7.11 5.69 7.60
C ARG A 213 -7.02 6.20 9.02
N ILE A 214 -8.14 6.17 9.75
CA ILE A 214 -8.19 6.49 11.18
C ILE A 214 -8.75 5.28 11.93
N PHE A 215 -7.91 4.69 12.78
CA PHE A 215 -8.31 3.69 13.76
C PHE A 215 -8.86 4.40 14.99
N PHE A 216 -10.12 4.14 15.34
CA PHE A 216 -10.78 4.79 16.48
C PHE A 216 -11.54 3.78 17.35
N GLY A 217 -11.81 4.17 18.59
CA GLY A 217 -12.46 3.32 19.58
C GLY A 217 -11.94 3.60 20.98
N ALA A 218 -12.44 2.84 21.96
CA ALA A 218 -12.16 3.08 23.36
C ALA A 218 -10.67 2.86 23.75
N PRO A 219 -10.24 3.34 24.92
CA PRO A 219 -8.92 3.06 25.46
C PRO A 219 -8.68 1.54 25.62
N GLY A 220 -7.53 1.07 25.15
CA GLY A 220 -7.14 -0.34 25.32
C GLY A 220 -7.77 -1.32 24.32
N THR A 221 -8.40 -0.87 23.24
CA THR A 221 -8.93 -1.74 22.16
C THR A 221 -7.86 -2.20 21.16
N GLY A 222 -6.61 -1.77 21.31
CA GLY A 222 -5.49 -2.25 20.49
C GLY A 222 -5.26 -1.47 19.19
N LYS A 223 -5.85 -0.28 19.03
CA LYS A 223 -5.69 0.60 17.84
C LYS A 223 -4.23 0.74 17.37
N SER A 224 -3.35 1.24 18.26
CA SER A 224 -1.93 1.45 17.93
C SER A 224 -1.17 0.14 17.71
N PHE A 225 -1.63 -0.97 18.32
CA PHE A 225 -1.05 -2.29 18.12
C PHE A 225 -1.39 -2.83 16.73
N GLU A 226 -2.66 -2.77 16.34
CA GLU A 226 -3.12 -3.21 15.03
C GLU A 226 -2.50 -2.39 13.90
N LEU A 227 -2.49 -1.07 14.04
CA LEU A 227 -1.84 -0.16 13.09
C LEU A 227 -0.35 -0.51 12.97
N ASN A 228 0.34 -0.74 14.09
CA ASN A 228 1.75 -1.13 14.06
C ASN A 228 1.97 -2.50 13.38
N ARG A 229 1.09 -3.47 13.62
CA ARG A 229 1.15 -4.78 12.97
C ARG A 229 1.05 -4.64 11.46
N GLN A 230 0.03 -3.93 10.98
CA GLN A 230 -0.15 -3.66 9.54
C GLN A 230 1.01 -2.86 8.95
N ALA A 231 1.59 -1.91 9.68
CA ALA A 231 2.75 -1.16 9.21
C ALA A 231 3.98 -2.07 9.02
N VAL A 232 4.30 -2.92 10.00
CA VAL A 232 5.46 -3.84 9.93
C VAL A 232 5.27 -4.94 8.87
N GLU A 233 4.04 -5.37 8.64
CA GLU A 233 3.72 -6.38 7.61
C GLU A 233 3.86 -5.84 6.18
N ASN A 234 3.64 -4.54 5.97
CA ASN A 234 3.52 -3.95 4.63
C ASN A 234 4.64 -2.94 4.28
N PHE A 235 5.43 -2.49 5.26
CA PHE A 235 6.47 -1.47 5.07
C PHE A 235 7.74 -1.86 5.84
N LYS A 236 8.90 -1.57 5.25
CA LYS A 236 10.20 -1.69 5.92
C LYS A 236 10.40 -0.55 6.93
N ILE A 237 11.37 -0.72 7.82
CA ILE A 237 11.62 0.22 8.92
C ILE A 237 11.97 1.64 8.47
N ASP A 238 12.57 1.80 7.29
CA ASP A 238 12.92 3.08 6.67
C ASP A 238 11.80 3.68 5.79
N GLU A 239 10.76 2.88 5.53
CA GLU A 239 9.61 3.21 4.69
C GLU A 239 8.44 3.81 5.48
N TYR A 240 8.48 3.79 6.82
CA TYR A 240 7.49 4.47 7.63
C TYR A 240 8.08 5.33 8.75
N GLU A 241 7.36 6.40 9.07
CA GLU A 241 7.70 7.31 10.17
C GLU A 241 6.50 7.46 11.10
N ARG A 242 6.76 7.61 12.40
CA ARG A 242 5.71 7.73 13.42
C ARG A 242 5.83 9.03 14.18
N VAL A 243 4.70 9.68 14.41
CA VAL A 243 4.57 10.90 15.21
C VAL A 243 3.35 10.82 16.11
N THR A 244 3.37 11.55 17.23
CA THR A 244 2.21 11.69 18.12
C THR A 244 1.79 13.15 18.15
N PHE A 245 0.50 13.41 17.89
CA PHE A 245 -0.04 14.75 18.00
C PHE A 245 -0.31 15.08 19.47
N HIS A 246 0.06 16.30 19.83
CA HIS A 246 -0.14 16.88 21.15
C HIS A 246 -0.68 18.32 21.00
N PRO A 247 -1.22 18.95 22.05
CA PRO A 247 -1.90 20.24 21.93
C PRO A 247 -1.07 21.35 21.25
N ASN A 248 0.25 21.34 21.47
CA ASN A 248 1.19 22.31 20.87
C ASN A 248 1.82 21.83 19.55
N TYR A 249 1.32 20.76 18.94
CA TYR A 249 1.80 20.29 17.64
C TYR A 249 1.24 21.20 16.55
N MET A 250 2.08 21.63 15.61
CA MET A 250 1.80 22.77 14.72
C MET A 250 2.24 22.44 13.28
N TYR A 251 1.79 23.23 12.31
CA TYR A 251 2.18 23.11 10.90
C TYR A 251 3.69 22.97 10.71
N GLY A 252 4.48 23.79 11.41
CA GLY A 252 5.95 23.76 11.34
C GLY A 252 6.60 22.45 11.82
N HIS A 253 5.90 21.64 12.62
CA HIS A 253 6.36 20.31 13.03
C HIS A 253 6.01 19.24 11.98
N PHE A 254 4.85 19.38 11.33
CA PHE A 254 4.34 18.38 10.40
C PHE A 254 4.86 18.58 8.98
N VAL A 255 4.79 19.81 8.47
CA VAL A 255 5.20 20.18 7.11
C VAL A 255 6.61 20.76 7.11
N GLY A 256 6.88 21.70 8.00
CA GLY A 256 8.20 22.30 8.18
C GLY A 256 8.15 23.81 8.37
N ALA A 257 9.23 24.38 8.86
CA ALA A 257 9.36 25.81 9.11
C ALA A 257 10.82 26.24 9.13
N PHE A 258 11.06 27.54 8.90
CA PHE A 258 12.35 28.13 9.20
C PHE A 258 12.63 28.11 10.71
N LYS A 259 13.83 27.68 11.07
CA LYS A 259 14.34 27.75 12.44
C LYS A 259 15.71 28.43 12.46
N PRO A 260 16.01 29.22 13.49
CA PRO A 260 17.33 29.82 13.65
C PRO A 260 18.35 28.76 14.08
N PHE A 261 19.52 28.76 13.45
CA PHE A 261 20.67 27.92 13.80
C PHE A 261 21.94 28.76 13.93
N PRO A 262 22.77 28.49 14.95
CA PRO A 262 24.09 29.10 15.05
C PRO A 262 25.01 28.47 14.00
N ARG A 263 25.70 29.32 13.24
CA ARG A 263 26.73 28.92 12.28
C ARG A 263 28.05 29.56 12.68
N ILE A 264 29.04 28.70 12.95
CA ILE A 264 30.40 29.12 13.26
C ILE A 264 30.99 29.85 12.05
N LEU A 265 31.50 31.06 12.27
CA LEU A 265 32.20 31.83 11.25
C LEU A 265 33.59 31.24 11.03
N LYS A 266 33.95 31.10 9.74
CA LYS A 266 35.27 30.63 9.32
C LYS A 266 36.04 31.71 8.57
N THR A 267 37.36 31.70 8.66
CA THR A 267 38.26 32.53 7.84
C THR A 267 38.26 32.04 6.40
N ALA A 268 38.83 32.82 5.47
CA ALA A 268 38.96 32.42 4.06
C ALA A 268 39.74 31.10 3.89
N ASN A 269 40.60 30.75 4.86
CA ASN A 269 41.40 29.52 4.87
C ASN A 269 40.69 28.33 5.53
N GLY A 270 39.46 28.52 6.04
CA GLY A 270 38.65 27.48 6.67
C GLY A 270 38.78 27.37 8.19
N ASP A 271 39.65 28.16 8.83
CA ASP A 271 39.84 28.16 10.28
C ASP A 271 38.68 28.83 11.01
N ILE A 272 38.37 28.38 12.23
CA ILE A 272 37.31 28.98 13.07
C ILE A 272 37.72 30.41 13.45
N LYS A 273 36.87 31.39 13.16
CA LYS A 273 37.06 32.77 13.63
C LYS A 273 36.85 32.83 15.14
N LYS A 274 37.82 33.42 15.84
CA LYS A 274 37.73 33.73 17.26
C LYS A 274 37.73 35.25 17.46
N ASP A 275 37.04 35.71 18.50
CA ASP A 275 37.11 37.11 18.93
C ASP A 275 38.43 37.41 19.67
N ALA A 276 38.61 38.66 20.12
CA ALA A 276 39.81 39.09 20.83
C ALA A 276 40.02 38.37 22.17
N ASP A 277 38.96 37.81 22.75
CA ASP A 277 38.96 37.09 24.03
C ASP A 277 39.10 35.57 23.83
N GLY A 278 39.18 35.10 22.59
CA GLY A 278 39.35 33.69 22.23
C GLY A 278 38.06 32.88 22.08
N ASN A 279 36.88 33.51 22.15
CA ASN A 279 35.60 32.84 21.95
C ASN A 279 35.30 32.63 20.47
N ILE A 280 34.56 31.58 20.15
CA ILE A 280 34.15 31.26 18.77
C ILE A 280 33.14 32.30 18.30
N GLN A 281 33.38 32.89 17.13
CA GLN A 281 32.41 33.78 16.50
C GLN A 281 31.34 32.97 15.78
N GLU A 282 30.08 33.24 16.09
CA GLU A 282 28.90 32.60 15.50
C GLU A 282 27.98 33.65 14.86
N THR A 283 27.22 33.25 13.85
CA THR A 283 26.12 34.03 13.28
C THR A 283 24.84 33.20 13.26
N ILE A 284 23.68 33.83 13.36
CA ILE A 284 22.39 33.15 13.25
C ILE A 284 21.99 33.08 11.78
N VAL A 285 21.82 31.88 11.27
CA VAL A 285 21.22 31.62 9.95
C VAL A 285 19.83 31.01 10.14
N TYR A 286 18.91 31.33 9.22
CA TYR A 286 17.61 30.67 9.18
C TYR A 286 17.66 29.53 8.18
N GLU A 287 17.39 28.32 8.65
CA GLU A 287 17.35 27.12 7.80
C GLU A 287 15.95 26.51 7.82
N TYR A 288 15.46 26.09 6.65
CA TYR A 288 14.19 25.39 6.55
C TYR A 288 14.35 23.97 7.08
N ILE A 289 13.62 23.65 8.15
CA ILE A 289 13.62 22.32 8.74
C ILE A 289 12.35 21.60 8.29
N PRO A 290 12.45 20.57 7.43
CA PRO A 290 11.29 19.83 6.97
C PRO A 290 10.64 19.06 8.13
N GLY A 291 9.32 19.10 8.15
CA GLY A 291 8.51 18.27 9.03
C GLY A 291 8.40 16.83 8.50
N ILE A 292 7.74 15.98 9.27
CA ILE A 292 7.65 14.54 8.98
C ILE A 292 6.96 14.25 7.64
N LEU A 293 5.94 15.02 7.29
CA LEU A 293 5.23 14.88 6.01
C LEU A 293 6.18 15.11 4.84
N ILE A 294 6.93 16.22 4.85
CA ILE A 294 7.81 16.59 3.74
C ILE A 294 8.99 15.63 3.64
N LYS A 295 9.55 15.19 4.77
CA LYS A 295 10.58 14.14 4.79
C LYS A 295 10.09 12.87 4.10
N GLN A 296 8.88 12.41 4.44
CA GLN A 296 8.33 11.18 3.89
C GLN A 296 7.89 11.33 2.44
N LEU A 297 7.35 12.49 2.08
CA LEU A 297 6.99 12.86 0.70
C LEU A 297 8.21 12.84 -0.23
N ILE A 298 9.36 13.38 0.22
CA ILE A 298 10.59 13.34 -0.57
C ILE A 298 11.05 11.91 -0.82
N LYS A 299 10.99 11.04 0.20
CA LYS A 299 11.32 9.61 0.03
C LYS A 299 10.39 8.96 -1.01
N ALA A 300 9.09 9.24 -0.94
CA ALA A 300 8.08 8.72 -1.87
C ALA A 300 8.27 9.22 -3.31
N LEU A 301 8.60 10.50 -3.51
CA LEU A 301 8.88 11.06 -4.83
C LEU A 301 10.19 10.55 -5.44
N LYS A 302 11.19 10.25 -4.60
CA LYS A 302 12.48 9.69 -5.03
C LYS A 302 12.40 8.22 -5.43
N ASN A 303 11.48 7.46 -4.83
CA ASN A 303 11.36 6.00 -5.00
C ASN A 303 9.90 5.64 -5.31
N PRO A 304 9.42 5.89 -6.55
CA PRO A 304 8.01 5.67 -6.94
C PRO A 304 7.60 4.18 -6.96
N ASP A 305 8.57 3.27 -6.88
CA ASP A 305 8.41 1.82 -6.80
C ASP A 305 8.17 1.30 -5.37
N LYS A 306 8.34 2.15 -4.36
CA LYS A 306 8.18 1.79 -2.94
C LYS A 306 7.04 2.55 -2.30
N ASN A 307 6.31 1.87 -1.43
CA ASN A 307 5.26 2.48 -0.62
C ASN A 307 5.86 3.08 0.66
N TYR A 308 5.31 4.21 1.08
CA TYR A 308 5.75 4.95 2.25
C TYR A 308 4.58 5.32 3.14
N LEU A 309 4.79 5.31 4.46
CA LEU A 309 3.74 5.51 5.45
C LEU A 309 4.10 6.57 6.50
N ILE A 310 3.12 7.42 6.82
CA ILE A 310 3.17 8.27 8.02
C ILE A 310 2.15 7.73 9.01
N ILE A 311 2.59 7.43 10.23
CA ILE A 311 1.75 7.03 11.34
C ILE A 311 1.56 8.22 12.27
N ILE A 312 0.31 8.64 12.47
CA ILE A 312 -0.07 9.73 13.37
C ILE A 312 -0.83 9.15 14.57
N GLU A 313 -0.18 9.07 15.72
CA GLU A 313 -0.86 8.72 16.96
C GLU A 313 -1.64 9.92 17.50
N GLU A 314 -2.84 9.65 18.03
CA GLU A 314 -3.66 10.64 18.75
C GLU A 314 -4.01 11.88 17.90
N ILE A 315 -4.43 11.67 16.65
CA ILE A 315 -4.60 12.74 15.64
C ILE A 315 -5.53 13.87 16.11
N ASN A 316 -6.51 13.57 16.96
CA ASN A 316 -7.45 14.55 17.49
C ASN A 316 -6.97 15.28 18.75
N ARG A 317 -5.71 15.13 19.20
CA ARG A 317 -5.14 15.89 20.32
C ARG A 317 -4.55 17.24 19.92
N SER A 318 -4.62 17.60 18.65
CA SER A 318 -4.20 18.90 18.13
C SER A 318 -5.27 19.45 17.18
N ASN A 319 -5.14 20.74 16.82
CA ASN A 319 -5.99 21.33 15.79
C ASN A 319 -5.54 20.82 14.41
N VAL A 320 -6.15 19.73 13.94
CA VAL A 320 -5.76 19.08 12.68
C VAL A 320 -5.82 20.02 11.48
N ALA A 321 -6.80 20.92 11.42
CA ALA A 321 -6.91 21.88 10.32
C ALA A 321 -5.71 22.84 10.30
N ALA A 322 -5.26 23.30 11.47
CA ALA A 322 -4.08 24.14 11.59
C ALA A 322 -2.76 23.37 11.37
N VAL A 323 -2.70 22.09 11.76
CA VAL A 323 -1.50 21.25 11.56
C VAL A 323 -1.30 20.90 10.09
N PHE A 324 -2.38 20.59 9.36
CA PHE A 324 -2.31 20.29 7.92
C PHE A 324 -2.28 21.55 7.06
N GLY A 325 -2.90 22.66 7.48
CA GLY A 325 -2.87 23.92 6.72
C GLY A 325 -3.44 23.76 5.30
N ASP A 326 -2.69 24.20 4.30
CA ASP A 326 -3.00 24.09 2.87
C ASP A 326 -2.89 22.65 2.32
N ILE A 327 -2.02 21.81 2.90
CA ILE A 327 -1.90 20.37 2.60
C ILE A 327 -3.23 19.65 2.78
N PHE A 328 -4.13 20.19 3.60
CA PHE A 328 -5.47 19.65 3.80
C PHE A 328 -6.19 19.32 2.49
N GLN A 329 -6.01 20.15 1.44
CA GLN A 329 -6.60 19.91 0.13
C GLN A 329 -5.99 18.71 -0.61
N LEU A 330 -4.72 18.39 -0.35
CA LEU A 330 -4.03 17.25 -0.98
C LEU A 330 -4.51 15.89 -0.47
N LEU A 331 -5.27 15.85 0.62
CA LEU A 331 -5.82 14.62 1.14
C LEU A 331 -6.95 14.05 0.27
N ASP A 332 -7.57 14.85 -0.60
CA ASP A 332 -8.51 14.35 -1.62
C ASP A 332 -7.74 13.48 -2.63
N ARG A 333 -8.08 12.18 -2.72
CA ARG A 333 -7.40 11.20 -3.58
C ARG A 333 -8.21 10.86 -4.82
N ASN A 334 -7.55 10.77 -5.97
CA ASN A 334 -8.13 10.27 -7.20
C ASN A 334 -8.11 8.74 -7.28
N MET A 335 -8.67 8.16 -8.34
CA MET A 335 -8.73 6.70 -8.56
C MET A 335 -7.34 6.03 -8.61
N ASP A 336 -6.30 6.77 -8.98
CA ASP A 336 -4.92 6.28 -9.04
C ASP A 336 -4.18 6.43 -7.70
N GLY A 337 -4.85 6.92 -6.65
CA GLY A 337 -4.26 7.14 -5.32
C GLY A 337 -3.45 8.42 -5.16
N ASN A 338 -3.24 9.19 -6.23
CA ASN A 338 -2.58 10.49 -6.12
C ASN A 338 -3.56 11.53 -5.55
N SER A 339 -3.05 12.65 -5.04
CA SER A 339 -3.91 13.81 -4.76
C SER A 339 -4.71 14.17 -6.02
N GLU A 340 -5.97 14.57 -5.87
CA GLU A 340 -6.80 15.01 -7.00
C GLU A 340 -6.34 16.40 -7.48
N TYR A 341 -6.11 17.30 -6.52
CA TYR A 341 -5.66 18.67 -6.75
C TYR A 341 -4.21 18.85 -6.29
N ASP A 342 -3.53 19.82 -6.89
CA ASP A 342 -2.25 20.36 -6.46
C ASP A 342 -2.44 21.68 -5.70
N ILE A 343 -1.48 22.02 -4.83
CA ILE A 343 -1.41 23.33 -4.15
C ILE A 343 -0.13 24.06 -4.55
N THR A 344 -0.11 25.38 -4.39
CA THR A 344 1.11 26.18 -4.55
C THR A 344 2.02 26.03 -3.34
N THR A 345 3.31 25.78 -3.57
CA THR A 345 4.31 25.73 -2.49
C THR A 345 4.66 27.13 -2.01
N SER A 346 4.89 27.28 -0.70
CA SER A 346 5.59 28.45 -0.18
C SER A 346 7.03 28.52 -0.70
N ARG A 347 7.61 29.72 -0.73
CA ARG A 347 8.94 29.97 -1.30
C ARG A 347 10.02 29.11 -0.63
N GLU A 348 9.96 28.99 0.69
CA GLU A 348 10.92 28.23 1.48
C GLU A 348 10.83 26.73 1.22
N LEU A 349 9.61 26.19 1.08
CA LEU A 349 9.41 24.80 0.72
C LEU A 349 9.88 24.55 -0.71
N GLN A 350 9.60 25.47 -1.63
CA GLN A 350 10.04 25.39 -3.02
C GLN A 350 11.58 25.34 -3.13
N GLU A 351 12.29 26.23 -2.43
CA GLU A 351 13.76 26.24 -2.39
C GLU A 351 14.32 24.93 -1.80
N TYR A 352 13.67 24.40 -0.76
CA TYR A 352 14.01 23.12 -0.18
C TYR A 352 13.79 21.94 -1.15
N LEU A 353 12.63 21.87 -1.81
CA LEU A 353 12.30 20.84 -2.79
C LEU A 353 13.25 20.84 -3.99
N LYS A 354 13.60 22.03 -4.52
CA LYS A 354 14.61 22.19 -5.59
C LYS A 354 15.95 21.54 -5.21
N LYS A 355 16.38 21.73 -3.97
CA LYS A 355 17.62 21.16 -3.45
C LYS A 355 17.53 19.64 -3.32
N GLU A 356 16.45 19.14 -2.71
CA GLU A 356 16.29 17.73 -2.37
C GLU A 356 15.95 16.84 -3.56
N LEU A 357 15.17 17.35 -4.52
CA LEU A 357 14.68 16.63 -5.70
C LEU A 357 15.46 17.01 -6.96
N ARG A 358 16.68 17.56 -6.80
CA ARG A 358 17.53 17.94 -7.93
C ARG A 358 17.76 16.75 -8.87
N GLY A 359 17.45 16.93 -10.14
CA GLY A 359 17.57 15.89 -11.17
C GLY A 359 16.34 14.99 -11.33
N ILE A 360 15.30 15.18 -10.52
CA ILE A 360 14.01 14.49 -10.68
C ILE A 360 13.06 15.41 -11.46
N TYR A 361 12.62 14.94 -12.63
CA TYR A 361 11.62 15.65 -13.42
C TYR A 361 10.21 15.11 -13.10
N ASN A 362 9.37 15.97 -12.53
CA ASN A 362 7.97 15.69 -12.28
C ASN A 362 7.13 16.89 -12.73
N GLU A 363 6.42 16.71 -13.84
CA GLU A 363 5.57 17.74 -14.46
C GLU A 363 4.54 18.31 -13.48
N ARG A 364 4.03 17.48 -12.57
CA ARG A 364 3.00 17.87 -11.61
C ARG A 364 3.52 18.79 -10.50
N LEU A 365 4.83 18.77 -10.22
CA LEU A 365 5.46 19.70 -9.28
C LEU A 365 5.78 21.05 -9.95
N GLY A 366 5.69 21.15 -11.28
CA GLY A 366 6.17 22.29 -12.04
C GLY A 366 7.70 22.30 -12.19
N GLU A 367 8.22 22.98 -13.21
CA GLU A 367 9.67 23.02 -13.51
C GLU A 367 10.51 23.56 -12.35
N ASP A 368 9.92 24.46 -11.57
CA ASP A 368 10.53 25.10 -10.42
C ASP A 368 9.98 24.57 -9.10
N PHE A 369 9.29 23.42 -9.06
CA PHE A 369 8.68 22.89 -7.82
C PHE A 369 7.68 23.85 -7.17
N SER A 370 7.05 24.75 -7.93
CA SER A 370 6.04 25.71 -7.45
C SER A 370 4.73 25.05 -7.02
N ARG A 371 4.55 23.76 -7.32
CA ARG A 371 3.36 22.98 -6.98
C ARG A 371 3.71 21.78 -6.12
N LEU A 372 2.75 21.37 -5.29
CA LEU A 372 2.87 20.21 -4.42
C LEU A 372 1.65 19.31 -4.59
N TYR A 373 1.91 18.00 -4.55
CA TYR A 373 0.88 16.98 -4.43
C TYR A 373 1.44 15.82 -3.60
N LEU A 374 0.57 15.00 -3.03
CA LEU A 374 0.96 13.73 -2.41
C LEU A 374 0.78 12.59 -3.43
N PRO A 375 1.83 11.78 -3.69
CA PRO A 375 1.80 10.70 -4.65
C PRO A 375 1.06 9.47 -4.11
N PHE A 376 0.66 8.58 -5.02
CA PHE A 376 -0.07 7.34 -4.73
C PHE A 376 0.68 6.39 -3.79
N ASN A 377 2.00 6.42 -3.79
CA ASN A 377 2.81 5.58 -2.93
C ASN A 377 3.01 6.17 -1.52
N LEU A 378 2.28 7.24 -1.14
CA LEU A 378 2.31 7.84 0.20
C LEU A 378 0.97 7.66 0.94
N TYR A 379 1.05 6.90 2.03
CA TYR A 379 -0.04 6.57 2.94
C TYR A 379 0.08 7.37 4.25
N ILE A 380 -1.06 7.68 4.86
CA ILE A 380 -1.15 8.34 6.16
C ILE A 380 -2.18 7.59 6.99
N TRP A 381 -1.72 6.90 8.02
CA TRP A 381 -2.59 6.17 8.95
C TRP A 381 -2.51 6.81 10.33
N ALA A 382 -3.63 6.80 11.03
CA ALA A 382 -3.73 7.48 12.31
C ALA A 382 -4.52 6.71 13.35
N THR A 383 -4.28 7.02 14.63
CA THR A 383 -5.13 6.60 15.74
C THR A 383 -5.87 7.80 16.32
N MET A 384 -7.08 7.55 16.80
CA MET A 384 -7.93 8.57 17.43
C MET A 384 -8.54 8.01 18.72
N ASN A 385 -8.43 8.77 19.82
CA ASN A 385 -9.17 8.51 21.05
C ASN A 385 -10.35 9.47 21.12
N SER A 386 -11.59 9.00 20.97
CA SER A 386 -12.76 9.88 20.89
C SER A 386 -13.21 10.46 22.24
N ALA A 387 -12.79 9.87 23.37
CA ALA A 387 -13.33 10.17 24.70
C ALA A 387 -12.37 10.87 25.68
N ASP A 388 -11.09 11.02 25.30
CA ASP A 388 -10.08 11.58 26.18
C ASP A 388 -10.32 13.07 26.45
N GLN A 389 -9.98 13.53 27.66
CA GLN A 389 -10.05 14.96 27.96
C GLN A 389 -9.01 15.73 27.13
N GLY A 390 -9.43 16.81 26.48
CA GLY A 390 -8.54 17.67 25.69
C GLY A 390 -8.41 17.28 24.21
N VAL A 391 -9.24 16.37 23.71
CA VAL A 391 -9.36 16.11 22.27
C VAL A 391 -10.17 17.20 21.58
N MET A 392 -9.75 17.57 20.36
CA MET A 392 -10.43 18.51 19.49
C MET A 392 -11.36 17.76 18.54
N PRO A 393 -12.56 18.31 18.24
CA PRO A 393 -13.45 17.71 17.27
C PRO A 393 -12.83 17.77 15.86
N LEU A 394 -12.90 16.65 15.13
CA LEU A 394 -12.59 16.64 13.70
C LEU A 394 -13.79 17.19 12.92
N ASP A 395 -13.56 18.15 12.04
CA ASP A 395 -14.61 18.69 11.17
C ASP A 395 -15.05 17.69 10.09
N THR A 396 -16.22 17.92 9.49
CA THR A 396 -16.82 17.01 8.49
C THR A 396 -16.03 16.97 7.18
N ALA A 397 -15.38 18.06 6.79
CA ALA A 397 -14.55 18.10 5.59
C ALA A 397 -13.25 17.31 5.79
N PHE A 398 -12.72 17.27 7.01
CA PHE A 398 -11.60 16.41 7.37
C PHE A 398 -12.06 14.95 7.34
N LYS A 399 -13.15 14.61 8.04
CA LYS A 399 -13.64 13.23 8.11
C LYS A 399 -13.86 12.57 6.74
N ARG A 400 -14.47 13.26 5.77
CA ARG A 400 -14.74 12.66 4.44
C ARG A 400 -13.50 12.23 3.64
N ARG A 401 -12.29 12.65 4.07
CA ARG A 401 -11.01 12.35 3.39
C ARG A 401 -10.26 11.18 4.03
N TRP A 402 -10.88 10.53 5.01
CA TRP A 402 -10.30 9.43 5.75
C TRP A 402 -11.30 8.28 5.82
N GLU A 403 -10.80 7.06 5.67
CA GLU A 403 -11.56 5.86 6.00
C GLU A 403 -11.49 5.63 7.52
N PHE A 404 -12.63 5.39 8.16
CA PHE A 404 -12.72 5.23 9.61
C PHE A 404 -12.86 3.75 9.98
N GLU A 405 -11.87 3.22 10.69
CA GLU A 405 -11.85 1.83 11.14
C GLU A 405 -12.14 1.75 12.64
N TYR A 406 -13.31 1.20 12.98
CA TYR A 406 -13.70 1.04 14.38
C TYR A 406 -13.05 -0.19 15.03
N GLN A 407 -12.47 0.02 16.21
CA GLN A 407 -11.87 -1.04 17.05
C GLN A 407 -12.73 -1.25 18.29
N GLY A 408 -13.58 -2.27 18.23
CA GLY A 408 -14.54 -2.61 19.28
C GLY A 408 -13.90 -3.07 20.59
N VAL A 409 -14.60 -2.83 21.70
CA VAL A 409 -14.14 -3.17 23.07
C VAL A 409 -14.05 -4.66 23.35
N ASP A 410 -14.64 -5.50 22.51
CA ASP A 410 -14.61 -6.96 22.62
C ASP A 410 -14.10 -7.65 21.35
N ASN A 411 -13.48 -6.90 20.42
CA ASN A 411 -12.87 -7.46 19.22
C ASN A 411 -11.51 -8.11 19.54
N LEU A 412 -11.55 -9.31 20.13
CA LEU A 412 -10.37 -10.04 20.58
C LEU A 412 -10.54 -11.56 20.48
N ASN A 413 -9.42 -12.30 20.59
CA ASN A 413 -9.45 -13.74 20.80
C ASN A 413 -9.60 -14.06 22.30
N GLU A 414 -10.76 -14.59 22.72
CA GLU A 414 -11.05 -14.81 24.14
C GLU A 414 -10.08 -15.77 24.82
N GLN A 415 -9.51 -16.69 24.05
CA GLN A 415 -8.56 -17.68 24.54
C GLN A 415 -7.32 -17.02 25.16
N ASP A 416 -6.88 -15.88 24.61
CA ASP A 416 -5.68 -15.16 25.05
C ASP A 416 -5.84 -14.54 26.45
N PHE A 417 -7.08 -14.38 26.91
CA PHE A 417 -7.42 -13.67 28.14
C PHE A 417 -7.91 -14.58 29.27
N LYS A 418 -8.07 -15.89 29.03
CA LYS A 418 -8.59 -16.85 30.02
C LYS A 418 -7.79 -16.92 31.33
N ASN A 419 -6.49 -16.60 31.28
CA ASN A 419 -5.56 -16.81 32.39
C ASN A 419 -5.18 -15.52 33.14
N TYR A 420 -5.75 -14.37 32.78
CA TYR A 420 -5.46 -13.11 33.47
C TYR A 420 -6.42 -12.94 34.64
N GLU A 421 -5.95 -13.27 35.84
CA GLU A 421 -6.75 -13.24 37.07
C GLU A 421 -6.23 -12.20 38.07
N PHE A 422 -7.14 -11.58 38.82
CA PHE A 422 -6.81 -10.66 39.90
C PHE A 422 -7.62 -10.98 41.17
N LYS A 423 -7.15 -10.49 42.32
CA LYS A 423 -7.82 -10.68 43.60
C LYS A 423 -9.03 -9.77 43.69
N VAL A 424 -10.16 -10.36 44.00
CA VAL A 424 -11.41 -9.64 44.27
C VAL A 424 -11.47 -9.25 45.75
N ASN A 425 -11.02 -10.15 46.61
CA ASN A 425 -10.87 -10.00 48.05
C ASN A 425 -9.71 -10.91 48.50
N PRO A 426 -9.35 -10.96 49.80
CA PRO A 426 -8.22 -11.77 50.26
C PRO A 426 -8.32 -13.28 49.95
N SER A 427 -9.53 -13.82 49.77
CA SER A 427 -9.80 -15.26 49.56
C SER A 427 -10.19 -15.65 48.15
N GLN A 428 -10.63 -14.70 47.31
CA GLN A 428 -11.23 -14.97 46.00
C GLN A 428 -10.56 -14.18 44.88
N LYS A 429 -10.56 -14.77 43.69
CA LYS A 429 -10.05 -14.19 42.45
C LYS A 429 -11.07 -14.31 41.32
N CYS A 430 -10.95 -13.45 40.32
CA CYS A 430 -11.76 -13.52 39.10
C CYS A 430 -10.92 -13.17 37.86
N ASN A 431 -11.46 -13.50 36.69
CA ASN A 431 -10.83 -13.18 35.41
C ASN A 431 -11.00 -11.68 35.07
N TRP A 432 -9.92 -11.06 34.61
CA TRP A 432 -9.87 -9.66 34.19
C TRP A 432 -10.86 -9.32 33.07
N ASN A 433 -10.94 -10.18 32.05
CA ASN A 433 -11.76 -9.99 30.87
C ASN A 433 -13.25 -10.01 31.22
N ASP A 434 -13.66 -10.95 32.07
CA ASP A 434 -15.04 -11.06 32.52
C ASP A 434 -15.43 -9.86 33.38
N TYR A 435 -14.52 -9.44 34.27
CA TYR A 435 -14.71 -8.25 35.10
C TYR A 435 -14.87 -6.97 34.25
N ARG A 436 -13.99 -6.70 33.28
CA ARG A 436 -14.12 -5.49 32.43
C ARG A 436 -15.39 -5.52 31.57
N LYS A 437 -15.84 -6.70 31.10
CA LYS A 437 -17.05 -6.83 30.30
C LYS A 437 -18.28 -6.49 31.15
N GLU A 438 -18.33 -6.99 32.37
CA GLU A 438 -19.41 -6.66 33.30
C GLU A 438 -19.40 -5.19 33.70
N LEU A 439 -18.22 -4.58 33.85
CA LEU A 439 -18.11 -3.13 33.98
C LEU A 439 -18.66 -2.40 32.75
N ASN A 440 -18.27 -2.80 31.54
CA ASN A 440 -18.76 -2.17 30.31
C ASN A 440 -20.29 -2.25 30.17
N LYS A 441 -20.93 -3.36 30.56
CA LYS A 441 -22.40 -3.46 30.60
C LYS A 441 -23.00 -2.42 31.55
N ARG A 442 -22.43 -2.24 32.74
CA ARG A 442 -22.89 -1.24 33.71
C ARG A 442 -22.71 0.18 33.21
N LEU A 443 -21.56 0.48 32.61
CA LEU A 443 -21.30 1.79 32.01
C LEU A 443 -22.31 2.06 30.88
N SER A 444 -22.58 1.08 30.03
CA SER A 444 -23.56 1.18 28.95
C SER A 444 -24.98 1.40 29.49
N ASN A 445 -25.38 0.73 30.58
CA ASN A 445 -26.67 0.94 31.24
C ASN A 445 -26.83 2.34 31.83
N LEU A 446 -25.72 3.03 32.11
CA LEU A 446 -25.69 4.43 32.54
C LEU A 446 -25.64 5.41 31.36
N ASN A 447 -25.82 4.92 30.12
CA ASN A 447 -25.67 5.68 28.87
C ASN A 447 -24.31 6.37 28.74
N ILE A 448 -23.26 5.75 29.29
CA ILE A 448 -21.90 6.23 29.11
C ILE A 448 -21.46 5.87 27.67
N PRO A 449 -20.94 6.85 26.90
CA PRO A 449 -20.47 6.62 25.54
C PRO A 449 -19.47 5.46 25.40
N GLU A 450 -19.56 4.73 24.30
CA GLU A 450 -18.76 3.51 24.06
C GLU A 450 -17.25 3.78 24.06
N ASP A 451 -16.85 4.99 23.67
CA ASP A 451 -15.45 5.41 23.66
C ASP A 451 -14.84 5.60 25.06
N LYS A 452 -15.66 5.65 26.11
CA LYS A 452 -15.22 5.64 27.52
C LYS A 452 -15.21 4.25 28.14
N LEU A 453 -15.55 3.22 27.38
CA LEU A 453 -15.54 1.85 27.85
C LEU A 453 -14.11 1.30 27.92
N ILE A 454 -13.99 0.13 28.54
CA ILE A 454 -12.71 -0.48 28.90
C ILE A 454 -12.39 -1.56 27.87
N GLY A 455 -11.40 -1.28 27.03
CA GLY A 455 -10.84 -2.28 26.12
C GLY A 455 -10.00 -3.34 26.87
N PRO A 456 -9.73 -4.48 26.22
CA PRO A 456 -9.04 -5.61 26.84
C PRO A 456 -7.60 -5.31 27.29
N TYR A 457 -6.91 -4.44 26.54
CA TYR A 457 -5.56 -3.99 26.82
C TYR A 457 -5.51 -2.63 27.53
N PHE A 458 -6.59 -2.22 28.20
CA PHE A 458 -6.57 -1.05 29.09
C PHE A 458 -5.44 -1.19 30.13
N ILE A 459 -5.21 -2.43 30.57
CA ILE A 459 -4.00 -2.84 31.26
C ILE A 459 -3.06 -3.50 30.23
N SER A 460 -1.80 -3.07 30.22
CA SER A 460 -0.82 -3.56 29.25
C SER A 460 -0.61 -5.07 29.37
N LYS A 461 -0.36 -5.73 28.23
CA LYS A 461 -0.07 -7.18 28.17
C LYS A 461 1.07 -7.61 29.10
N SER A 462 2.07 -6.75 29.30
CA SER A 462 3.16 -6.99 30.24
C SER A 462 2.72 -7.10 31.70
N ILE A 463 1.74 -6.29 32.12
CA ILE A 463 1.18 -6.32 33.47
C ILE A 463 0.15 -7.44 33.62
N LEU A 464 -0.68 -7.69 32.60
CA LEU A 464 -1.63 -8.80 32.60
C LEU A 464 -0.95 -10.16 32.82
N LYS A 465 0.28 -10.32 32.33
CA LYS A 465 1.11 -11.52 32.51
C LYS A 465 1.86 -11.57 33.86
N LYS A 466 1.84 -10.50 34.67
CA LYS A 466 2.47 -10.53 35.99
C LYS A 466 1.64 -11.36 36.97
N ASN A 467 2.18 -11.56 38.16
CA ASN A 467 1.46 -12.23 39.24
C ASN A 467 0.17 -11.48 39.61
N ILE A 468 -0.73 -12.22 40.26
CA ILE A 468 -2.06 -11.77 40.68
C ILE A 468 -2.01 -10.49 41.53
N ILE A 469 -0.97 -10.30 42.35
CA ILE A 469 -0.83 -9.15 43.26
C ILE A 469 -0.57 -7.86 42.47
N GLU A 470 0.37 -7.91 41.53
CA GLU A 470 0.72 -6.78 40.66
C GLU A 470 -0.44 -6.37 39.75
N LEU A 471 -1.18 -7.33 39.21
CA LEU A 471 -2.37 -7.05 38.41
C LEU A 471 -3.47 -6.39 39.25
N THR A 472 -3.75 -6.93 40.44
CA THR A 472 -4.74 -6.35 41.38
C THR A 472 -4.40 -4.89 41.72
N LYS A 473 -3.13 -4.63 42.06
CA LYS A 473 -2.64 -3.27 42.36
C LYS A 473 -2.81 -2.33 41.16
N THR A 474 -2.58 -2.81 39.94
CA THR A 474 -2.74 -2.00 38.74
C THR A 474 -4.20 -1.70 38.43
N ILE A 475 -5.10 -2.68 38.58
CA ILE A 475 -6.55 -2.47 38.46
C ILE A 475 -6.99 -1.39 39.44
N ARG A 476 -6.62 -1.52 40.72
CA ARG A 476 -6.94 -0.52 41.74
C ARG A 476 -6.39 0.86 41.39
N ASN A 477 -5.13 0.98 40.99
CA ASN A 477 -4.50 2.29 40.83
C ASN A 477 -4.82 2.98 39.49
N LYS A 478 -5.03 2.21 38.40
CA LYS A 478 -5.30 2.77 37.06
C LYS A 478 -6.77 2.73 36.70
N LEU A 479 -7.40 1.55 36.75
CA LEU A 479 -8.79 1.41 36.29
C LEU A 479 -9.73 2.18 37.21
N LEU A 480 -9.56 2.05 38.53
CA LEU A 480 -10.43 2.74 39.48
C LEU A 480 -10.31 4.26 39.36
N MET A 481 -9.08 4.77 39.16
CA MET A 481 -8.83 6.20 38.92
C MET A 481 -9.53 6.68 37.66
N TYR A 482 -9.39 5.94 36.55
CA TYR A 482 -10.07 6.24 35.28
C TYR A 482 -11.61 6.26 35.44
N LEU A 483 -12.16 5.25 36.11
CA LEU A 483 -13.59 5.20 36.42
C LEU A 483 -14.03 6.41 37.26
N TYR A 484 -13.21 6.81 38.24
CA TYR A 484 -13.55 7.86 39.19
C TYR A 484 -13.41 9.28 38.60
N GLU A 485 -12.39 9.54 37.78
CA GLU A 485 -12.06 10.88 37.29
C GLU A 485 -12.54 11.17 35.85
N ASP A 486 -12.55 10.17 34.96
CA ASP A 486 -12.80 10.39 33.53
C ASP A 486 -14.17 9.88 33.08
N VAL A 487 -14.53 8.67 33.52
CA VAL A 487 -15.74 7.99 33.08
C VAL A 487 -16.95 8.44 33.87
N ALA A 488 -16.91 8.25 35.19
CA ALA A 488 -18.04 8.50 36.06
C ALA A 488 -18.05 9.90 36.67
N LYS A 489 -17.25 10.86 36.18
CA LYS A 489 -17.16 12.21 36.78
C LYS A 489 -18.52 12.85 37.07
N ALA A 490 -19.48 12.73 36.14
CA ALA A 490 -20.86 13.18 36.29
C ALA A 490 -21.82 12.13 36.87
N PHE A 491 -21.41 10.85 36.89
CA PHE A 491 -22.23 9.68 37.26
C PHE A 491 -21.72 8.95 38.51
N ARG A 492 -20.90 9.62 39.35
CA ARG A 492 -20.22 8.96 40.49
C ARG A 492 -21.21 8.29 41.44
N SER A 493 -22.30 8.98 41.78
CA SER A 493 -23.40 8.48 42.63
C SER A 493 -24.24 7.37 41.98
N SER A 494 -24.21 7.29 40.64
CA SER A 494 -24.95 6.28 39.90
C SER A 494 -24.13 5.00 39.71
N LEU A 495 -22.81 5.13 39.53
CA LEU A 495 -21.90 4.00 39.34
C LEU A 495 -21.45 3.38 40.67
N PHE A 496 -20.93 4.20 41.58
CA PHE A 496 -20.43 3.74 42.89
C PHE A 496 -21.56 3.74 43.92
N ALA A 497 -21.43 2.92 44.97
CA ALA A 497 -22.40 2.92 46.06
C ALA A 497 -22.42 4.30 46.78
N GLU A 498 -23.51 5.05 46.56
CA GLU A 498 -23.69 6.43 47.02
C GLU A 498 -23.45 6.59 48.54
N GLY A 499 -22.74 7.66 48.93
CA GLY A 499 -22.49 8.01 50.32
C GLY A 499 -21.43 7.17 51.07
N LYS A 500 -20.95 6.06 50.49
CA LYS A 500 -19.95 5.19 51.16
C LYS A 500 -18.50 5.66 51.02
N TYR A 501 -18.15 6.34 49.92
CA TYR A 501 -16.76 6.69 49.60
C TYR A 501 -16.61 8.19 49.33
N SER A 502 -16.27 8.95 50.37
CA SER A 502 -16.10 10.41 50.30
C SER A 502 -14.83 10.85 49.56
N THR A 503 -13.86 9.95 49.37
CA THR A 503 -12.59 10.23 48.71
C THR A 503 -12.14 9.04 47.85
N TYR A 504 -11.28 9.29 46.88
CA TYR A 504 -10.62 8.24 46.10
C TYR A 504 -9.84 7.25 46.99
N SER A 505 -9.20 7.74 48.06
CA SER A 505 -8.50 6.87 49.03
C SER A 505 -9.45 5.86 49.68
N LYS A 506 -10.63 6.33 50.10
CA LYS A 506 -11.64 5.46 50.71
C LYS A 506 -12.16 4.42 49.71
N LEU A 507 -12.33 4.80 48.45
CA LEU A 507 -12.71 3.88 47.39
C LEU A 507 -11.66 2.78 47.17
N CYS A 508 -10.36 3.13 47.22
CA CYS A 508 -9.26 2.16 47.13
C CYS A 508 -9.25 1.18 48.32
N GLU A 509 -9.43 1.66 49.54
CA GLU A 509 -9.50 0.80 50.74
C GLU A 509 -10.63 -0.24 50.64
N GLU A 510 -11.75 0.16 50.06
CA GLU A 510 -12.95 -0.68 49.95
C GLU A 510 -12.84 -1.64 48.77
N PHE A 511 -12.15 -1.24 47.70
CA PHE A 511 -11.72 -2.15 46.64
C PHE A 511 -10.80 -3.26 47.16
N ASP A 512 -9.86 -2.94 48.06
CA ASP A 512 -8.95 -3.94 48.66
C ASP A 512 -9.70 -4.96 49.55
N LYS A 513 -10.86 -4.58 50.09
CA LYS A 513 -11.74 -5.49 50.85
C LYS A 513 -12.60 -6.36 49.95
N ASP A 514 -13.34 -5.76 49.03
CA ASP A 514 -14.18 -6.45 48.05
C ASP A 514 -14.41 -5.59 46.80
N ALA A 515 -13.66 -5.89 45.74
CA ALA A 515 -13.72 -5.20 44.46
C ALA A 515 -15.09 -5.28 43.76
N LEU A 516 -15.96 -6.25 44.09
CA LEU A 516 -17.29 -6.36 43.44
C LEU A 516 -18.33 -5.49 44.12
N SER A 517 -18.11 -5.13 45.38
CA SER A 517 -19.10 -4.44 46.23
C SER A 517 -18.93 -2.92 46.28
N ILE A 518 -17.93 -2.37 45.58
CA ILE A 518 -17.71 -0.90 45.49
C ILE A 518 -18.74 -0.18 44.61
N PHE A 519 -19.53 -0.94 43.84
CA PHE A 519 -20.55 -0.40 42.93
C PHE A 519 -21.92 -0.40 43.59
N ARG A 520 -22.86 0.41 43.07
CA ARG A 520 -24.21 0.56 43.63
C ARG A 520 -24.94 -0.77 43.81
N ASN A 521 -24.79 -1.66 42.84
CA ASN A 521 -25.17 -3.08 42.95
C ASN A 521 -23.91 -3.93 42.90
N LYS A 522 -23.85 -5.04 43.65
CA LYS A 522 -22.69 -5.95 43.60
C LYS A 522 -22.48 -6.50 42.19
N ILE A 523 -21.24 -6.59 41.71
CA ILE A 523 -20.91 -7.27 40.45
C ILE A 523 -21.14 -8.78 40.61
N GLU A 524 -21.97 -9.35 39.73
CA GLU A 524 -22.23 -10.79 39.67
C GLU A 524 -21.36 -11.41 38.57
N ILE A 525 -20.24 -12.01 38.98
CA ILE A 525 -19.33 -12.75 38.10
C ILE A 525 -18.83 -14.01 38.80
N GLU A 526 -18.36 -14.98 38.02
CA GLU A 526 -17.76 -16.20 38.56
C GLU A 526 -16.44 -15.88 39.28
N THR A 527 -16.32 -16.34 40.53
CA THR A 527 -15.11 -16.17 41.36
C THR A 527 -14.59 -17.53 41.78
N ARG A 528 -13.27 -17.68 41.85
CA ARG A 528 -12.58 -18.90 42.32
C ARG A 528 -11.82 -18.62 43.61
N GLU A 529 -11.68 -19.64 44.46
CA GLU A 529 -10.86 -19.52 45.67
C GLU A 529 -9.37 -19.39 45.34
N ILE A 530 -8.67 -18.59 46.14
CA ILE A 530 -7.22 -18.49 46.10
C ILE A 530 -6.69 -19.64 46.96
N ILE A 531 -6.39 -20.77 46.31
CA ILE A 531 -5.71 -21.88 46.98
C ILE A 531 -4.33 -21.37 47.42
N SER A 532 -4.09 -21.31 48.74
CA SER A 532 -2.77 -21.02 49.27
C SER A 532 -1.84 -22.16 48.90
N GLU A 533 -0.91 -21.95 47.96
CA GLU A 533 0.25 -22.83 47.80
C GLU A 533 1.16 -22.68 49.04
N LYS A 534 0.80 -23.38 50.11
CA LYS A 534 1.73 -23.78 51.17
C LYS A 534 1.58 -25.28 51.36
N LEU A 535 2.55 -25.99 50.77
CA LEU A 535 3.08 -27.33 51.11
C LEU A 535 3.29 -28.21 49.85
N LYS A 536 4.32 -27.86 49.06
CA LYS A 536 5.23 -28.85 48.48
C LYS A 536 6.65 -28.55 48.97
N ASN A 537 6.83 -28.67 50.28
CA ASN A 537 8.13 -28.95 50.88
C ASN A 537 7.97 -30.28 51.61
N THR A 538 8.16 -31.38 50.88
CA THR A 538 8.53 -32.66 51.45
C THR A 538 9.18 -33.50 50.36
N ASN A 539 10.49 -33.69 50.55
CA ASN A 539 11.31 -34.80 50.08
C ASN A 539 11.40 -35.03 48.57
N GLU A 540 12.42 -34.43 47.96
CA GLU A 540 13.40 -35.18 47.18
C GLU A 540 14.75 -34.46 47.28
N GLY A 541 15.57 -34.94 48.22
CA GLY A 541 17.00 -34.67 48.20
C GLY A 541 17.67 -35.52 47.11
N GLU A 542 18.84 -35.04 46.70
CA GLU A 542 19.86 -35.77 45.94
C GLU A 542 19.64 -35.94 44.42
N ASN A 543 20.12 -34.96 43.66
CA ASN A 543 21.37 -35.20 42.93
C ASN A 543 22.02 -33.90 42.42
N LYS A 544 23.25 -33.68 42.88
CA LYS A 544 24.21 -32.76 42.29
C LYS A 544 24.51 -33.19 40.86
N LYS A 545 24.49 -32.24 39.92
CA LYS A 545 25.48 -32.18 38.82
C LYS A 545 25.74 -30.73 38.46
N GLU A 546 26.87 -30.24 38.96
CA GLU A 546 27.59 -29.10 38.42
C GLU A 546 27.98 -29.40 36.97
N ILE A 547 27.65 -28.50 36.04
CA ILE A 547 28.42 -28.29 34.82
C ILE A 547 28.47 -26.77 34.58
N ASN A 548 29.65 -26.21 34.84
CA ASN A 548 30.14 -24.94 34.27
C ASN A 548 30.04 -24.99 32.74
N VAL A 549 29.75 -23.85 32.10
CA VAL A 549 30.67 -23.18 31.14
C VAL A 549 30.08 -21.82 30.75
N ALA A 550 31.01 -20.87 30.66
CA ALA A 550 30.89 -19.45 30.45
C ALA A 550 30.43 -19.03 29.04
N GLU A 551 30.05 -17.75 28.98
CA GLU A 551 30.40 -16.76 27.95
C GLU A 551 30.91 -17.29 26.60
N ASN A 552 30.17 -16.99 25.54
CA ASN A 552 30.66 -16.24 24.38
C ASN A 552 29.54 -16.09 23.36
N LEU A 553 29.35 -14.88 22.84
CA LEU A 553 29.53 -14.56 21.42
C LEU A 553 28.97 -13.15 21.13
N ASN A 554 29.90 -12.20 21.09
CA ASN A 554 29.88 -11.14 20.08
C ASN A 554 30.00 -11.80 18.69
N ASN A 555 29.08 -11.46 17.80
CA ASN A 555 29.34 -11.12 16.39
C ASN A 555 28.10 -10.46 15.80
#